data_AF-A0A1Q6DU61-F1
#
_entry.id   AF-A0A1Q6DU61-F1
#
_cell.length_a   1.000
_cell.length_b   1.000
_cell.length_c   1.000
_cell.angle_alpha   90.00
_cell.angle_beta   90.00
_cell.angle_gamma   90.00
#
_symmetry.space_group_name_H-M   'P 1'
#
loop_
_entity.id
_entity.type
_entity.pdbx_description
1 polymer ?
#
loop_
_entity_poly.entity_id
_entity_poly.type
_entity_poly.pdbx_seq_one_letter_code
_entity_poly.pdbx_strand_id
1 'polypeptide(L)'
;MSKESENTENGSSDEEENYRMSGLKECGFDNKTCRRCESDGKPVLEAGGGNAVIYLCPECLHLWGVNHDEKKIEEIPKELEHYEVIVEKIKEEYKDFF
;
A
#
# COMPACT_ATOMS: atom_id res chain seq x y z
N MET A 1 -31.03 38.79 -13.35
CA MET A 1 -30.95 37.73 -14.38
C MET A 1 -30.05 36.67 -13.82
N SER A 2 -30.58 35.46 -13.71
CA SER A 2 -29.93 34.28 -13.16
C SER A 2 -28.89 33.71 -14.13
N LYS A 3 -28.03 32.86 -13.56
CA LYS A 3 -27.11 31.90 -14.19
C LYS A 3 -25.78 32.55 -14.65
N GLU A 4 -24.61 31.96 -14.44
CA GLU A 4 -24.26 30.55 -14.31
C GLU A 4 -23.19 30.37 -13.21
N SER A 5 -23.50 29.51 -12.25
CA SER A 5 -22.51 28.83 -11.42
C SER A 5 -22.08 27.60 -12.19
N GLU A 6 -20.85 27.57 -12.69
CA GLU A 6 -20.21 26.36 -13.19
C GLU A 6 -18.70 26.50 -12.98
N ASN A 7 -18.21 25.81 -11.96
CA ASN A 7 -17.10 24.90 -12.16
C ASN A 7 -17.18 23.84 -11.07
N THR A 8 -18.05 22.87 -11.35
CA THR A 8 -17.98 21.54 -10.78
C THR A 8 -16.83 20.83 -11.47
N GLU A 9 -15.65 20.80 -10.86
CA GLU A 9 -14.72 19.69 -11.08
C GLU A 9 -14.98 18.68 -9.96
N ASN A 10 -16.00 17.87 -10.25
CA ASN A 10 -16.22 16.58 -9.60
C ASN A 10 -15.03 15.68 -9.93
N GLY A 11 -14.63 14.86 -8.96
CA GLY A 11 -13.34 14.21 -8.89
C GLY A 11 -12.94 13.31 -10.07
N SER A 12 -11.64 13.03 -10.09
CA SER A 12 -11.08 11.84 -10.73
C SER A 12 -9.96 11.33 -9.84
N SER A 13 -10.34 10.36 -9.00
CA SER A 13 -9.55 9.27 -8.45
C SER A 13 -8.06 9.24 -8.83
N ASP A 14 -7.17 9.69 -7.95
CA ASP A 14 -5.71 9.47 -8.03
C ASP A 14 -5.31 8.02 -7.68
N GLU A 15 -6.24 7.05 -7.74
CA GLU A 15 -5.90 5.62 -7.74
C GLU A 15 -5.88 5.14 -9.19
N GLU A 16 -4.71 4.84 -9.77
CA GLU A 16 -4.59 3.75 -10.77
C GLU A 16 -3.17 3.44 -11.32
N GLU A 17 -2.10 4.13 -10.91
CA GLU A 17 -0.76 3.75 -11.39
C GLU A 17 -0.14 2.63 -10.54
N ASN A 18 0.06 1.47 -11.19
CA ASN A 18 0.76 0.33 -10.60
C ASN A 18 2.28 0.51 -10.72
N TYR A 19 2.96 0.59 -9.58
CA TYR A 19 4.41 0.86 -9.46
C TYR A 19 5.26 -0.42 -9.41
N ARG A 20 4.65 -1.59 -9.61
CA ARG A 20 5.37 -2.87 -9.66
C ARG A 20 6.25 -2.93 -10.92
N MET A 21 7.28 -3.77 -10.84
CA MET A 21 8.06 -4.16 -12.02
C MET A 21 7.14 -4.73 -13.11
N SER A 22 7.40 -4.42 -14.39
CA SER A 22 6.52 -4.76 -15.52
C SER A 22 6.07 -6.23 -15.51
N GLY A 23 6.98 -7.18 -15.28
CA GLY A 23 6.64 -8.60 -15.26
C GLY A 23 5.71 -9.02 -14.11
N LEU A 24 5.66 -8.28 -12.99
CA LEU A 24 4.70 -8.53 -11.92
C LEU A 24 3.34 -7.91 -12.23
N LYS A 25 3.33 -6.71 -12.82
CA LYS A 25 2.11 -6.04 -13.28
C LYS A 25 1.37 -6.88 -14.33
N GLU A 26 2.10 -7.47 -15.29
CA GLU A 26 1.53 -8.33 -16.33
C GLU A 26 0.88 -9.60 -15.77
N CYS A 27 1.33 -10.06 -14.60
CA CYS A 27 0.73 -11.18 -13.86
C CYS A 27 -0.48 -10.77 -13.00
N GLY A 28 -0.93 -9.51 -13.07
CA GLY A 28 -2.10 -9.01 -12.34
C GLY A 28 -1.82 -8.56 -10.90
N PHE A 29 -0.56 -8.48 -10.48
CA PHE A 29 -0.21 -8.01 -9.13
C PHE A 29 -0.34 -6.49 -9.08
N ASP A 30 -1.13 -5.98 -8.13
CA ASP A 30 -1.24 -4.56 -7.86
C ASP A 30 -0.26 -4.07 -6.77
N ASN A 31 -0.38 -2.81 -6.38
CA ASN A 31 0.48 -2.21 -5.35
C ASN A 31 0.25 -2.83 -3.96
N LYS A 32 -0.93 -3.43 -3.74
CA LYS A 32 -1.43 -4.03 -2.50
C LYS A 32 -1.27 -5.56 -2.51
N THR A 33 -0.98 -6.20 -3.64
CA THR A 33 -0.79 -7.65 -3.73
C THR A 33 0.57 -8.07 -3.16
N CYS A 34 0.59 -9.03 -2.25
CA CYS A 34 1.83 -9.60 -1.73
C CYS A 34 2.53 -10.45 -2.80
N ARG A 35 3.71 -10.05 -3.26
CA ARG A 35 4.45 -10.80 -4.29
C ARG A 35 4.93 -12.20 -3.88
N ARG A 36 4.83 -12.57 -2.60
CA ARG A 36 5.30 -13.87 -2.09
C ARG A 36 4.22 -14.95 -2.07
N CYS A 37 2.97 -14.55 -1.88
CA CYS A 37 1.85 -15.48 -1.69
C CYS A 37 0.55 -15.01 -2.36
N GLU A 38 0.63 -13.94 -3.14
CA GLU A 38 -0.46 -13.42 -4.00
C GLU A 38 -1.70 -12.92 -3.25
N SER A 39 -1.66 -12.94 -1.91
CA SER A 39 -2.72 -12.43 -1.05
C SER A 39 -2.65 -10.91 -0.90
N ASP A 40 -3.79 -10.29 -0.60
CA ASP A 40 -3.85 -8.84 -0.39
C ASP A 40 -3.18 -8.43 0.92
N GLY A 41 -2.32 -7.42 0.83
CA GLY A 41 -1.76 -6.73 1.97
C GLY A 41 -2.78 -5.84 2.66
N LYS A 42 -2.59 -5.65 3.96
CA LYS A 42 -3.34 -4.68 4.76
C LYS A 42 -2.47 -3.47 5.06
N PRO A 43 -2.98 -2.23 4.90
CA PRO A 43 -2.23 -1.04 5.27
C PRO A 43 -2.12 -0.99 6.80
N VAL A 44 -0.90 -0.86 7.31
CA VAL A 44 -0.58 -0.89 8.76
C VAL A 44 0.20 0.33 9.23
N LEU A 45 0.64 1.18 8.31
CA LEU A 45 1.20 2.49 8.64
C LEU A 45 1.02 3.43 7.45
N GLU A 46 0.56 4.64 7.71
CA GLU A 46 0.50 5.72 6.72
C GLU A 46 1.34 6.90 7.20
N ALA A 47 2.15 7.46 6.31
CA ALA A 47 3.00 8.60 6.57
C ALA A 47 2.89 9.64 5.45
N GLY A 48 3.29 10.88 5.75
CA GLY A 48 3.28 11.96 4.77
C GLY A 48 1.90 12.33 4.24
N GLY A 49 0.84 12.16 5.04
CA GLY A 49 -0.54 12.44 4.61
C GLY A 49 -1.14 11.37 3.69
N GLY A 50 -0.59 10.15 3.69
CA GLY A 50 -1.02 9.04 2.83
C GLY A 50 -0.10 8.78 1.64
N ASN A 51 0.95 9.59 1.46
CA ASN A 51 1.89 9.43 0.36
C ASN A 51 2.79 8.21 0.49
N ALA A 52 3.05 7.74 1.71
CA ALA A 52 3.78 6.51 1.97
C ALA A 52 2.93 5.57 2.82
N VAL A 53 2.64 4.39 2.29
CA VAL A 53 1.82 3.39 2.97
C VAL A 53 2.61 2.09 3.12
N ILE A 54 2.74 1.59 4.35
CA ILE A 54 3.32 0.28 4.62
C ILE A 54 2.19 -0.76 4.65
N TYR A 55 2.35 -1.81 3.86
CA TYR A 55 1.45 -2.94 3.82
C TYR A 55 2.08 -4.16 4.49
N LEU A 56 1.27 -4.89 5.25
CA LEU A 56 1.59 -6.20 5.82
C LEU A 56 0.68 -7.26 5.20
N CYS A 57 1.27 -8.32 4.66
CA CYS A 57 0.51 -9.48 4.22
C CYS A 57 0.10 -10.34 5.43
N PRO A 58 -1.20 -10.62 5.62
CA PRO A 58 -1.68 -11.40 6.76
C PRO A 58 -1.21 -12.87 6.71
N GLU A 59 -1.05 -13.43 5.51
CA GLU A 59 -0.72 -14.84 5.32
C GLU A 59 0.76 -15.17 5.58
N CYS A 60 1.69 -14.36 5.06
CA CYS A 60 3.14 -14.67 5.12
C CYS A 60 3.98 -13.64 5.88
N LEU A 61 3.32 -12.68 6.53
CA LEU A 61 3.91 -11.61 7.34
C LEU A 61 4.99 -10.84 6.57
N HIS A 62 4.73 -10.61 5.29
CA HIS A 62 5.62 -9.89 4.42
C HIS A 62 5.26 -8.40 4.45
N LEU A 63 6.28 -7.55 4.59
CA LEU A 63 6.14 -6.09 4.66
C LEU A 63 6.71 -5.44 3.39
N TRP A 64 5.98 -4.47 2.84
CA TRP A 64 6.49 -3.59 1.78
C TRP A 64 5.88 -2.20 1.91
N GLY A 65 6.64 -1.19 1.53
CA GLY A 65 6.19 0.19 1.41
C GLY A 65 5.78 0.51 -0.01
N VAL A 66 4.72 1.29 -0.15
CA VAL A 66 4.31 1.96 -1.39
C VAL A 66 4.53 3.44 -1.19
N ASN A 67 5.41 4.05 -1.99
CA ASN A 67 5.63 5.49 -2.03
C ASN A 67 4.96 6.06 -3.28
N HIS A 68 3.88 6.82 -3.10
CA HIS A 68 3.11 7.44 -4.17
C HIS A 68 3.82 8.66 -4.78
N ASP A 69 4.59 9.42 -3.99
CA ASP A 69 5.36 10.56 -4.47
C ASP A 69 6.50 10.10 -5.39
N GLU A 70 7.21 9.06 -4.98
CA GLU A 70 8.31 8.47 -5.76
C GLU A 70 7.85 7.42 -6.77
N LYS A 71 6.55 7.07 -6.78
CA LYS A 71 5.96 6.01 -7.62
C LYS A 71 6.74 4.70 -7.56
N LYS A 72 7.02 4.25 -6.33
CA LYS A 72 7.93 3.13 -6.06
C LYS A 72 7.36 2.17 -5.02
N ILE A 73 7.70 0.89 -5.15
CA ILE A 73 7.49 -0.12 -4.11
C ILE A 73 8.83 -0.60 -3.57
N GLU A 74 8.95 -0.66 -2.25
CA GLU A 74 10.15 -1.11 -1.55
C GLU A 74 9.81 -2.23 -0.58
N GLU A 75 10.54 -3.34 -0.69
CA GLU A 75 10.34 -4.51 0.16
C GLU A 75 11.11 -4.32 1.46
N ILE A 76 10.48 -4.62 2.59
CA ILE A 76 11.12 -4.52 3.90
C ILE A 76 11.72 -5.90 4.23
N PRO A 77 13.06 -6.05 4.26
CA PRO A 77 13.71 -7.34 4.46
C PRO A 77 13.45 -7.90 5.85
N LYS A 78 13.31 -9.24 5.95
CA LYS A 78 13.10 -9.92 7.23
C LYS A 78 14.36 -9.95 8.11
N GLU A 79 15.50 -9.68 7.50
CA GLU A 79 16.83 -9.64 8.11
C GLU A 79 17.09 -8.34 8.88
N LEU A 80 16.17 -7.36 8.83
CA LEU A 80 16.30 -6.13 9.60
C LEU A 80 16.25 -6.43 11.11
N GLU A 81 17.09 -5.71 11.85
CA GLU A 81 17.05 -5.74 13.30
C GLU A 81 15.65 -5.35 13.79
N HIS A 82 15.10 -6.14 14.71
CA HIS A 82 13.75 -5.99 15.25
C HIS A 82 12.57 -6.23 14.30
N TYR A 83 12.78 -6.83 13.11
CA TYR A 83 11.68 -7.14 12.19
C TYR A 83 10.54 -7.91 12.87
N GLU A 84 10.86 -8.98 13.59
CA GLU A 84 9.87 -9.81 14.28
C GLU A 84 9.09 -9.01 15.32
N VAL A 85 9.77 -8.19 16.12
CA VAL A 85 9.16 -7.32 17.15
C VAL A 85 8.22 -6.29 16.51
N ILE A 86 8.59 -5.73 15.36
CA ILE A 86 7.73 -4.79 14.62
C ILE A 86 6.47 -5.52 14.14
N VAL A 87 6.62 -6.69 13.54
CA VAL A 87 5.47 -7.49 13.06
C VAL A 87 4.55 -7.88 14.21
N GLU A 88 5.08 -8.31 15.36
CA GLU A 88 4.26 -8.63 16.53
C GLU A 88 3.44 -7.43 17.01
N LYS A 89 4.06 -6.26 17.15
CA LYS A 89 3.36 -5.03 17.53
C LYS A 89 2.27 -4.65 16.54
N ILE A 90 2.55 -4.77 15.24
CA ILE A 90 1.56 -4.52 14.19
C ILE A 90 0.40 -5.51 14.32
N LYS A 91 0.67 -6.80 14.57
CA LYS A 91 -0.41 -7.79 14.76
C LYS A 91 -1.25 -7.51 16.00
N GLU A 92 -0.66 -6.99 17.08
CA GLU A 92 -1.41 -6.59 18.28
C GLU A 92 -2.30 -5.38 18.01
N GLU A 93 -1.76 -4.35 17.34
CA GLU A 93 -2.47 -3.11 17.02
C GLU A 93 -3.58 -3.32 15.98
N TYR A 94 -3.30 -4.14 14.96
CA TYR A 94 -4.20 -4.45 13.84
C TYR A 94 -4.80 -5.84 13.94
N LYS A 95 -5.08 -6.32 15.15
CA LYS A 95 -5.59 -7.68 15.41
C LYS A 95 -6.85 -8.04 14.60
N ASP A 96 -7.67 -7.07 14.21
CA ASP A 96 -8.89 -7.31 13.43
C ASP A 96 -8.60 -7.69 11.96
N PHE A 97 -7.34 -7.58 11.52
CA PHE A 97 -6.88 -8.00 10.21
C PHE A 97 -6.39 -9.45 10.15
N PHE A 98 -6.27 -10.12 11.31
CA PHE A 98 -5.66 -11.44 11.50
C PHE A 98 -6.60 -12.40 12.24
#